data_AF-A0A0N7LN67-F1
#
_entry.id   AF-A0A0N7LN67-F1
#
_cell.length_a   1.000
_cell.length_b   1.000
_cell.length_c   1.000
_cell.angle_alpha   90.00
_cell.angle_beta   90.00
_cell.angle_gamma   90.00
#
_symmetry.space_group_name_H-M   'P 1'
#
loop_
_entity.id
_entity.type
_entity.pdbx_description
1 polymer ?
#
loop_
_entity_poly.entity_id
_entity_poly.type
_entity_poly.pdbx_seq_one_letter_code
_entity_poly.pdbx_strand_id
1 'polypeptide(L)' 'MIRLGSIIAWIAVILGSIRMGMGWYVASQFPGTEENLAASKRYLATANSGDAIDQGTIILIAGVVIGLLVRIAKRRSS' A
#
# COMPACT_ATOMS: atom_id res chain seq x y z
N MET A 1 16.58 4.22 17.10
CA MET A 1 15.19 3.71 16.94
C MET A 1 14.29 4.64 16.13
N ILE A 2 14.20 5.94 16.47
CA ILE A 2 13.33 6.91 15.76
C ILE A 2 13.65 7.05 14.25
N ARG A 3 14.93 7.04 13.85
CA ARG A 3 15.32 7.09 12.42
C ARG A 3 14.85 5.85 11.65
N LEU A 4 14.92 4.67 12.28
CA LEU A 4 14.48 3.41 11.68
C LEU A 4 12.97 3.39 11.47
N GLY A 5 12.19 3.83 12.47
CA GLY A 5 10.74 3.96 12.33
C GLY A 5 10.33 4.92 11.20
N SER A 6 11.10 6.00 11.00
CA SER A 6 10.87 6.94 9.89
C SER A 6 11.11 6.29 8.53
N ILE A 7 12.11 5.43 8.40
CA ILE A 7 12.43 4.70 7.16
C ILE A 7 11.32 3.67 6.88
N ILE A 8 10.92 2.91 7.88
CA ILE A 8 9.84 1.90 7.75
C ILE A 8 8.53 2.56 7.34
N ALA A 9 8.18 3.70 7.93
CA ALA A 9 6.99 4.47 7.53
C ALA A 9 7.03 4.84 6.05
N TRP A 10 8.15 5.38 5.56
CA TRP A 10 8.30 5.72 4.15
C TRP A 10 8.22 4.51 3.22
N ILE A 11 8.86 3.40 3.58
CA ILE A 11 8.79 2.16 2.80
C ILE A 11 7.34 1.66 2.72
N ALA A 12 6.62 1.64 3.85
CA ALA A 12 5.21 1.22 3.87
C ALA A 12 4.32 2.14 3.01
N VAL A 13 4.49 3.46 3.09
CA VAL A 13 3.74 4.40 2.25
C VAL A 13 4.02 4.16 0.77
N ILE A 14 5.28 3.98 0.37
CA ILE A 14 5.66 3.74 -1.02
C ILE A 14 5.08 2.41 -1.52
N LEU A 15 5.26 1.32 -0.77
CA LEU A 15 4.76 0.00 -1.15
C LEU A 15 3.23 -0.04 -1.22
N GLY A 16 2.55 0.54 -0.24
CA GLY A 16 1.09 0.65 -0.22
C GLY A 16 0.59 1.45 -1.43
N SER A 17 1.24 2.57 -1.75
CA SER A 17 0.89 3.41 -2.91
C SER A 17 1.08 2.66 -4.24
N ILE A 18 2.22 1.97 -4.42
CA ILE A 18 2.49 1.19 -5.63
C ILE A 18 1.45 0.08 -5.80
N ARG A 19 1.16 -0.68 -4.73
CA ARG A 19 0.20 -1.80 -4.81
C ARG A 19 -1.22 -1.32 -5.07
N MET A 20 -1.64 -0.24 -4.41
CA MET A 20 -2.94 0.39 -4.65
C MET A 20 -3.05 0.91 -6.10
N GLY A 21 -2.00 1.59 -6.60
CA GLY A 21 -1.95 2.08 -7.97
C GLY A 21 -1.97 0.97 -9.02
N MET A 22 -1.25 -0.13 -8.77
CA MET A 22 -1.28 -1.30 -9.65
C MET A 22 -2.64 -2.00 -9.64
N GLY A 23 -3.29 -2.10 -8.48
CA GLY A 23 -4.67 -2.59 -8.37
C GLY A 23 -5.65 -1.73 -9.16
N TRP A 24 -5.55 -0.41 -9.04
CA TRP A 24 -6.35 0.53 -9.82
C TRP A 24 -6.10 0.42 -11.32
N TYR A 25 -4.83 0.29 -11.72
CA TYR A 25 -4.45 0.12 -13.12
C TYR A 25 -5.11 -1.13 -13.72
N VAL A 26 -5.01 -2.28 -13.04
CA VAL A 26 -5.65 -3.54 -13.49
C VAL A 26 -7.18 -3.40 -13.55
N ALA A 27 -7.79 -2.75 -12.55
CA ALA A 27 -9.23 -2.49 -12.56
C ALA A 27 -9.67 -1.62 -13.76
N SER A 28 -8.86 -0.64 -14.14
CA SER A 28 -9.16 0.27 -15.26
C SER A 28 -8.94 -0.35 -16.65
N GLN A 29 -7.95 -1.23 -16.79
CA GLN A 29 -7.59 -1.84 -18.07
C GLN A 29 -8.38 -3.12 -18.35
N PHE A 30 -8.83 -3.81 -17.29
CA PHE A 30 -9.57 -5.07 -17.38
C PHE A 30 -10.90 -4.94 -16.62
N PRO A 31 -11.91 -4.28 -17.21
CA PRO A 31 -13.22 -4.08 -16.58
C PRO A 31 -14.06 -5.37 -16.54
N GLY A 32 -13.76 -6.35 -17.39
CA GLY A 32 -14.40 -7.66 -17.39
C GLY A 32 -13.99 -8.50 -16.19
N THR A 33 -14.95 -9.18 -15.54
CA THR A 33 -14.71 -9.95 -14.31
C THR A 33 -13.69 -11.07 -14.49
N GLU A 34 -13.72 -11.79 -15.61
CA GLU A 34 -12.78 -12.88 -15.90
C GLU A 34 -11.37 -12.38 -16.27
N GLU A 35 -11.29 -11.33 -17.08
CA GLU A 35 -10.03 -10.69 -17.47
C GLU A 35 -9.32 -10.07 -16.27
N ASN A 36 -10.07 -9.43 -15.37
CA ASN A 36 -9.56 -8.89 -14.12
C ASN A 36 -9.00 -9.99 -13.22
N LEU A 37 -9.69 -11.12 -13.11
CA LEU A 37 -9.26 -12.29 -12.33
C LEU A 37 -7.94 -12.87 -12.86
N ALA A 38 -7.83 -13.02 -14.18
CA ALA A 38 -6.63 -13.54 -14.83
C ALA A 38 -5.44 -12.56 -14.68
N ALA A 39 -5.66 -11.26 -14.91
CA ALA A 39 -4.63 -10.24 -14.78
C ALA A 39 -4.20 -10.05 -13.31
N SER A 40 -5.14 -10.05 -12.37
CA SER A 40 -4.85 -9.91 -10.93
C SER A 40 -4.06 -11.09 -10.39
N LYS A 41 -4.37 -12.33 -10.80
CA LYS A 41 -3.57 -13.49 -10.43
C LYS A 41 -2.14 -13.40 -10.97
N ARG A 42 -1.96 -12.92 -12.20
CA ARG A 42 -0.66 -12.86 -12.86
C ARG A 42 0.24 -11.71 -12.39
N TYR A 43 -0.34 -10.53 -12.18
CA TYR A 43 0.42 -9.30 -11.89
C TYR A 43 0.34 -8.86 -10.44
N LEU A 44 -0.74 -9.18 -9.73
CA LEU A 44 -0.99 -8.71 -8.36
C LEU A 44 -0.86 -9.83 -7.32
N ALA A 45 -0.83 -11.09 -7.74
CA ALA A 45 -0.89 -12.28 -6.88
C ALA A 45 -2.10 -12.24 -5.92
N THR A 46 -3.24 -11.72 -6.40
CA THR A 46 -4.50 -11.63 -5.66
C THR A 46 -5.65 -12.27 -6.42
N ALA A 47 -6.79 -12.49 -5.75
CA ALA A 47 -7.95 -13.09 -6.40
C ALA A 47 -8.62 -12.10 -7.38
N ASN A 48 -8.62 -10.82 -7.05
CA ASN A 48 -9.10 -9.74 -7.91
C ASN A 48 -8.30 -8.44 -7.66
N SER A 49 -8.55 -7.40 -8.47
CA SER A 49 -7.87 -6.11 -8.33
C SER A 49 -8.28 -5.34 -7.08
N GLY A 50 -9.52 -5.52 -6.61
CA GLY A 50 -10.03 -4.95 -5.36
C GLY A 50 -9.22 -5.39 -4.14
N ASP A 51 -8.90 -6.68 -4.03
CA ASP A 51 -8.08 -7.19 -2.93
C ASP A 51 -6.69 -6.53 -2.90
N ALA A 52 -6.10 -6.26 -4.07
CA ALA A 52 -4.82 -5.58 -4.15
C ALA A 52 -4.91 -4.10 -3.74
N ILE A 53 -6.02 -3.44 -4.10
CA ILE A 53 -6.32 -2.08 -3.66
C ILE A 53 -6.46 -2.07 -2.13
N ASP A 54 -7.28 -2.95 -1.55
CA ASP A 54 -7.53 -3.03 -0.11
C ASP A 54 -6.25 -3.28 0.68
N GLN A 55 -5.45 -4.27 0.26
CA GLN A 55 -4.14 -4.54 0.87
C GLN A 55 -3.21 -3.33 0.77
N GLY A 56 -3.14 -2.68 -0.39
CA GLY A 56 -2.36 -1.47 -0.59
C GLY A 56 -2.80 -0.33 0.33
N THR A 57 -4.12 -0.13 0.47
CA THR A 57 -4.71 0.88 1.35
C THR A 57 -4.38 0.63 2.82
N ILE A 58 -4.48 -0.63 3.29
CA ILE A 58 -4.13 -0.99 4.68
C ILE A 58 -2.65 -0.69 4.95
N ILE A 59 -1.75 -1.09 4.05
CA ILE A 59 -0.31 -0.86 4.19
C ILE A 59 0.00 0.64 4.20
N LEU A 60 -0.66 1.42 3.33
CA LEU A 60 -0.51 2.86 3.25
C LEU A 60 -0.95 3.55 4.54
N ILE A 61 -2.13 3.21 5.06
CA ILE A 61 -2.65 3.75 6.33
C ILE A 61 -1.69 3.40 7.47
N ALA A 62 -1.22 2.16 7.56
CA ALA A 62 -0.25 1.75 8.57
C ALA A 62 1.05 2.56 8.49
N GLY A 63 1.58 2.78 7.28
CA GLY A 63 2.76 3.61 7.07
C GLY A 63 2.57 5.06 7.53
N VAL A 64 1.41 5.66 7.22
CA VAL A 64 1.06 7.01 7.68
C VAL A 64 0.98 7.08 9.21
N VAL A 65 0.30 6.12 9.84
CA VAL A 65 0.19 6.06 11.32
C VAL A 65 1.57 5.94 11.96
N ILE A 66 2.43 5.05 11.48
CA ILE A 66 3.80 4.90 11.99
C ILE A 66 4.59 6.20 11.80
N GLY A 67 4.47 6.85 10.63
CA GLY A 67 5.11 8.14 10.36
C GLY A 67 4.69 9.25 11.32
N LEU A 68 3.40 9.32 11.65
CA LEU A 68 2.85 10.26 12.64
C LEU A 68 3.39 9.97 14.04
N LEU A 69 3.40 8.71 14.46
CA LEU A 69 3.94 8.30 15.77
C LEU A 69 5.43 8.65 15.90
N VAL A 70 6.22 8.42 14.84
CA VAL A 70 7.64 8.78 14.80
C VAL A 70 7.82 10.30 14.89
N ARG A 71 6.97 11.09 14.22
CA ARG A 71 6.99 12.56 14.31
C ARG A 71 6.69 13.05 15.72
N ILE A 72 5.71 12.45 16.40
CA ILE A 72 5.37 12.76 17.79
C ILE A 72 6.55 12.40 18.71
N ALA A 73 7.14 11.21 18.55
CA ALA A 73 8.30 10.79 19.33
C ALA A 73 9.51 11.72 19.15
N LYS A 74 9.78 12.16 17.91
CA LYS A 74 10.83 13.16 17.62
C LYS A 74 10.61 14.46 18.39
N ARG A 75 9.37 14.98 18.39
CA ARG A 75 9.02 16.24 19.07
C ARG A 75 9.16 16.15 20.59
N ARG A 76 8.92 14.98 21.19
CA ARG A 76 9.00 14.77 22.64
C ARG A 76 10.42 14.47 23.14
N SER A 77 11.32 14.11 22.23
CA SER A 77 12.71 13.77 22.49
C SER A 77 13.67 14.96 22.31
N SER A 78 13.16 16.10 21.83
CA SER A 78 13.90 17.35 21.65
C SER A 78 13.52 18.34 22.73
#